data_AF-A0A0Q9TFU1-F1
#
_entry.id   AF-A0A0Q9TFU1-F1
#
_cell.length_a   1.000
_cell.length_b   1.000
_cell.length_c   1.000
_cell.angle_alpha   90.00
_cell.angle_beta   90.00
_cell.angle_gamma   90.00
#
_symmetry.space_group_name_H-M   'P 1'
#
loop_
_entity.id
_entity.type
_entity.pdbx_description
1 polymer ?
#
loop_
_entity_poly.entity_id
_entity_poly.type
_entity_poly.pdbx_seq_one_letter_code
_entity_poly.pdbx_strand_id
1 'polypeptide(L)'
;MYRWTYTTEHHAHLLDEPLIEEELMAAFNRPRAHADEAREALRHLVHAIRHVEDPTEIYSVLGELTSGVASLAQSLHQIAEFHEGLARQRAWVRGDTRAGCAASYQVAWELHRAGEIVHQVANGLDRAHGVEATIAYDALDLLHVEAVPQQLNEHGPSL
;
A
#
# COMPACT_ATOMS: atom_id res chain seq x y z
N MET A 1 -52.04 46.99 -4.67
CA MET A 1 -52.11 45.51 -4.68
C MET A 1 -51.04 45.03 -5.66
N TYR A 2 -49.81 44.88 -5.17
CA TYR A 2 -48.66 44.52 -6.00
C TYR A 2 -48.51 43.00 -6.05
N ARG A 3 -48.58 42.44 -7.25
CA ARG A 3 -48.41 41.02 -7.53
C ARG A 3 -46.92 40.75 -7.73
N TRP A 4 -46.26 40.21 -6.71
CA TRP A 4 -44.94 39.60 -6.85
C TRP A 4 -45.12 38.16 -7.36
N THR A 5 -44.66 37.87 -8.57
CA THR A 5 -44.40 36.49 -9.00
C THR A 5 -43.00 36.13 -8.52
N TYR A 6 -42.91 35.26 -7.52
CA TYR A 6 -41.65 34.58 -7.21
C TYR A 6 -41.35 33.62 -8.37
N THR A 7 -40.41 34.02 -9.21
CA THR A 7 -39.76 33.17 -10.20
C THR A 7 -38.99 32.10 -9.45
N THR A 8 -39.25 30.83 -9.79
CA THR A 8 -38.51 29.68 -9.28
C THR A 8 -37.10 29.68 -9.87
N GLU A 9 -36.16 30.39 -9.26
CA GLU A 9 -34.73 30.13 -9.46
C GLU A 9 -34.28 29.04 -8.50
N HIS A 10 -34.63 27.79 -8.83
CA HIS A 10 -33.85 26.63 -8.41
C HIS A 10 -32.88 26.28 -9.54
N HIS A 11 -31.93 27.19 -9.78
CA HIS A 11 -30.78 26.91 -10.62
C HIS A 11 -29.65 26.33 -9.75
N ALA A 12 -29.08 25.24 -10.28
CA ALA A 12 -27.78 24.68 -9.95
C ALA A 12 -27.64 23.98 -8.59
N HIS A 13 -27.91 22.67 -8.55
CA HIS A 13 -27.10 21.74 -7.74
C HIS A 13 -27.20 20.24 -8.13
N LEU A 14 -27.67 19.88 -9.34
CA LEU A 14 -27.97 18.46 -9.64
C LEU A 14 -27.48 17.96 -11.01
N LEU A 15 -26.24 18.30 -11.42
CA LEU A 15 -25.70 17.78 -12.69
C LEU A 15 -24.23 17.29 -12.67
N ASP A 16 -23.61 17.09 -11.50
CA ASP A 16 -22.23 16.55 -11.45
C ASP A 16 -22.08 15.24 -10.65
N GLU A 17 -23.07 14.82 -9.85
CA GLU A 17 -22.95 13.58 -9.06
C GLU A 17 -22.81 12.28 -9.90
N PRO A 18 -23.60 12.04 -10.98
CA PRO A 18 -23.49 10.78 -11.70
C PRO A 18 -22.21 10.68 -12.54
N LEU A 19 -21.65 11.82 -12.99
CA LEU A 19 -20.42 11.85 -13.77
C LEU A 19 -19.20 11.58 -12.88
N ILE A 20 -19.19 12.13 -11.65
CA ILE A 20 -18.17 11.86 -10.64
C ILE A 20 -18.23 10.40 -10.19
N GLU A 21 -19.42 9.84 -9.98
CA GLU A 21 -19.57 8.42 -9.64
C GLU A 21 -19.09 7.51 -10.77
N GLU A 22 -19.39 7.81 -12.03
CA GLU A 22 -18.95 7.03 -13.19
C GLU A 22 -17.41 7.11 -13.37
N GLU A 23 -16.82 8.28 -13.18
CA GLU A 23 -15.37 8.49 -13.26
C GLU A 23 -14.63 7.79 -12.10
N LEU A 24 -15.18 7.83 -10.88
CA LEU A 24 -14.67 7.10 -9.73
C LEU A 24 -14.81 5.59 -9.93
N MET A 25 -15.96 5.09 -10.38
CA MET A 25 -16.15 3.67 -10.71
C MET A 25 -15.20 3.20 -11.80
N ALA A 26 -14.91 4.04 -12.80
CA ALA A 26 -13.92 3.75 -13.83
C ALA A 26 -12.48 3.76 -13.30
N ALA A 27 -12.17 4.57 -12.28
CA ALA A 27 -10.87 4.54 -11.60
C ALA A 27 -10.71 3.29 -10.72
N PHE A 28 -11.75 2.89 -9.97
CA PHE A 28 -11.74 1.68 -9.14
C PHE A 28 -11.61 0.39 -9.96
N ASN A 29 -12.17 0.34 -11.18
CA ASN A 29 -12.15 -0.85 -12.04
C ASN A 29 -10.88 -1.01 -12.91
N ARG A 30 -9.71 -0.59 -12.42
CA ARG A 30 -8.42 -0.74 -13.11
C ARG A 30 -7.43 -1.57 -12.29
N PRO A 31 -7.72 -2.86 -12.00
CA PRO A 31 -6.89 -3.69 -11.13
C PRO A 31 -5.43 -3.77 -11.58
N ARG A 32 -5.18 -3.75 -12.90
CA ARG A 32 -3.82 -3.70 -13.46
C ARG A 32 -3.08 -2.39 -13.14
N ALA A 33 -3.76 -1.25 -13.19
CA ALA A 33 -3.15 0.05 -12.88
C ALA A 33 -2.82 0.14 -11.39
N HIS A 34 -3.77 -0.24 -10.53
CA HIS A 34 -3.56 -0.29 -9.07
C HIS A 34 -2.42 -1.23 -8.67
N ALA A 35 -2.28 -2.38 -9.34
CA ALA A 35 -1.14 -3.27 -9.11
C ALA A 35 0.20 -2.65 -9.53
N ASP A 36 0.22 -1.84 -10.60
CA ASP A 36 1.42 -1.12 -11.04
C ASP A 36 1.79 0.02 -10.08
N GLU A 37 0.79 0.78 -9.63
CA GLU A 37 0.96 1.84 -8.62
C GLU A 37 1.48 1.27 -7.29
N ALA A 38 0.94 0.15 -6.82
CA ALA A 38 1.44 -0.53 -5.62
C ALA A 38 2.91 -0.96 -5.77
N ARG A 39 3.28 -1.51 -6.93
CA ARG A 39 4.68 -1.88 -7.24
C ARG A 39 5.60 -0.67 -7.23
N GLU A 40 5.17 0.45 -7.80
CA GLU A 40 5.93 1.69 -7.81
C GLU A 40 6.05 2.33 -6.43
N ALA A 41 4.98 2.34 -5.64
CA ALA A 41 4.99 2.83 -4.26
C ALA A 41 6.01 2.08 -3.40
N LEU A 42 6.06 0.74 -3.51
CA LEU A 42 7.07 -0.07 -2.80
C LEU A 42 8.51 0.27 -3.25
N ARG A 43 8.72 0.53 -4.54
CA ARG A 43 10.03 0.92 -5.07
C ARG A 43 10.45 2.30 -4.52
N HIS A 44 9.54 3.25 -4.51
CA HIS A 44 9.77 4.58 -3.94
C HIS A 44 10.07 4.49 -2.44
N LEU A 45 9.33 3.65 -1.70
CA LEU A 45 9.57 3.42 -0.27
C LEU A 45 10.96 2.85 0.00
N VAL A 46 11.40 1.85 -0.77
CA VAL A 46 12.77 1.30 -0.65
C VAL A 46 13.84 2.37 -0.87
N HIS A 47 13.60 3.32 -1.78
CA HIS A 47 14.52 4.43 -2.00
C HIS A 47 14.48 5.46 -0.85
N ALA A 48 13.29 5.79 -0.35
CA ALA A 48 13.11 6.73 0.75
C ALA A 48 13.74 6.22 2.06
N ILE A 49 13.55 4.94 2.41
CA ILE A 49 14.11 4.32 3.64
C ILE A 49 15.64 4.46 3.70
N ARG A 50 16.34 4.48 2.55
CA ARG A 50 17.81 4.65 2.50
C ARG A 50 18.29 6.04 2.89
N HIS A 51 17.39 7.02 2.88
CA HIS A 51 17.69 8.43 3.12
C HIS A 51 16.89 8.99 4.30
N VAL A 52 16.38 8.13 5.18
CA VAL A 52 15.70 8.56 6.41
C VAL A 52 16.71 9.25 7.32
N GLU A 53 16.49 10.53 7.59
CA GLU A 53 17.33 11.36 8.47
C GLU A 53 16.75 11.42 9.88
N ASP A 54 15.41 11.46 10.00
CA ASP A 54 14.71 11.39 11.28
C ASP A 54 14.25 9.94 11.55
N PRO A 55 14.88 9.23 12.51
CA PRO A 55 14.52 7.85 12.81
C PRO A 55 13.09 7.71 13.35
N THR A 56 12.45 8.79 13.83
CA THR A 56 11.04 8.73 14.27
C THR A 56 10.07 8.47 13.12
N GLU A 57 10.47 8.74 11.87
CA GLU A 57 9.67 8.42 10.68
C GLU A 57 9.45 6.91 10.51
N ILE A 58 10.37 6.08 10.99
CA ILE A 58 10.31 4.62 10.87
C ILE A 58 9.07 4.05 11.57
N TYR A 59 8.64 4.65 12.68
CA TYR A 59 7.42 4.25 13.37
C TYR A 59 6.20 4.35 12.43
N SER A 60 5.99 5.52 11.82
CA SER A 60 4.89 5.74 10.86
C SER A 60 5.00 4.81 9.65
N VAL A 61 6.21 4.61 9.12
CA VAL A 61 6.46 3.69 8.00
C VAL A 61 6.05 2.26 8.33
N LEU A 62 6.36 1.77 9.53
CA LEU A 62 5.96 0.43 9.97
C LEU A 62 4.44 0.28 10.07
N GLY A 63 3.73 1.29 10.58
CA GLY A 63 2.27 1.29 10.65
C GLY A 63 1.59 1.26 9.26
N GLU A 64 2.09 2.06 8.32
CA GLU A 64 1.61 2.06 6.93
C GLU A 64 1.93 0.73 6.23
N LEU A 65 3.11 0.16 6.46
CA LEU A 65 3.47 -1.16 5.93
C LEU A 65 2.60 -2.29 6.49
N THR A 66 2.25 -2.28 7.78
CA THR A 66 1.26 -3.24 8.33
C THR A 66 -0.03 -3.16 7.53
N SER A 67 -0.57 -1.94 7.36
CA SER A 67 -1.85 -1.72 6.67
C SER A 67 -1.79 -2.12 5.20
N GLY A 68 -0.68 -1.82 4.53
CA GLY A 68 -0.42 -2.23 3.14
C GLY A 68 -0.31 -3.74 2.97
N VAL A 69 0.38 -4.43 3.89
CA VAL A 69 0.52 -5.91 3.88
C VAL A 69 -0.84 -6.58 4.14
N ALA A 70 -1.65 -6.07 5.06
CA ALA A 70 -3.01 -6.55 5.26
C ALA A 70 -3.88 -6.40 4.00
N SER A 71 -3.76 -5.25 3.32
CA SER A 71 -4.46 -4.98 2.06
C SER A 71 -3.99 -5.89 0.92
N LEU A 72 -2.69 -6.21 0.88
CA LEU A 72 -2.14 -7.18 -0.07
C LEU A 72 -2.67 -8.60 0.18
N ALA A 73 -2.75 -9.03 1.44
CA ALA A 73 -3.34 -10.33 1.80
C ALA A 73 -4.79 -10.42 1.33
N GLN A 74 -5.59 -9.39 1.58
CA GLN A 74 -6.97 -9.30 1.08
C GLN A 74 -7.03 -9.35 -0.46
N SER A 75 -6.15 -8.62 -1.15
CA SER A 75 -6.09 -8.62 -2.61
C SER A 75 -5.81 -10.03 -3.16
N LEU A 76 -4.90 -10.78 -2.53
CA LEU A 76 -4.60 -12.17 -2.90
C LEU A 76 -5.81 -13.09 -2.71
N HIS A 77 -6.55 -12.95 -1.61
CA HIS A 77 -7.79 -13.69 -1.40
C HIS A 77 -8.86 -13.35 -2.43
N GLN A 78 -9.02 -12.08 -2.80
CA GLN A 78 -9.98 -11.69 -3.84
C GLN A 78 -9.62 -12.26 -5.22
N ILE A 79 -8.34 -12.29 -5.58
CA ILE A 79 -7.90 -12.94 -6.84
C ILE A 79 -8.14 -14.46 -6.76
N ALA A 80 -7.97 -15.08 -5.59
CA ALA A 80 -8.26 -16.49 -5.39
C ALA A 80 -9.75 -16.81 -5.60
N GLU A 81 -10.64 -16.02 -4.99
CA GLU A 81 -12.10 -16.14 -5.14
C GLU A 81 -12.54 -15.98 -6.60
N PHE A 82 -11.90 -15.08 -7.35
CA PHE A 82 -12.10 -14.96 -8.80
C PHE A 82 -11.80 -16.27 -9.53
N HIS A 83 -10.67 -16.92 -9.23
CA HIS A 83 -10.29 -18.21 -9.81
C HIS A 83 -11.22 -19.36 -9.40
N GLU A 84 -11.73 -19.37 -8.17
CA GLU A 84 -12.78 -20.32 -7.77
C GLU A 84 -14.06 -20.12 -8.58
N GLY A 85 -14.45 -18.85 -8.82
CA GLY A 85 -15.56 -18.50 -9.70
C GLY A 85 -15.38 -19.05 -11.11
N LEU A 86 -14.19 -18.88 -11.70
CA LEU A 86 -13.85 -19.43 -13.02
C LEU A 86 -13.91 -20.96 -13.05
N ALA A 87 -13.39 -21.62 -12.00
CA ALA A 87 -13.45 -23.07 -11.88
C ALA A 87 -14.90 -23.58 -11.87
N ARG A 88 -15.83 -22.85 -11.21
CA ARG A 88 -17.27 -23.15 -11.20
C ARG A 88 -17.95 -22.89 -12.54
N GLN A 89 -17.49 -21.89 -13.31
CA GLN A 89 -18.25 -21.35 -14.45
C GLN A 89 -17.87 -21.85 -15.84
N ARG A 90 -16.63 -22.35 -16.10
CA ARG A 90 -16.14 -23.07 -17.32
C ARG A 90 -14.64 -22.77 -17.60
N ALA A 91 -13.75 -22.97 -16.64
CA ALA A 91 -12.32 -22.89 -16.93
C ALA A 91 -11.92 -23.93 -18.01
N TRP A 92 -11.26 -23.50 -19.08
CA TRP A 92 -10.97 -24.32 -20.26
C TRP A 92 -9.48 -24.29 -20.59
N VAL A 93 -8.82 -25.45 -20.59
CA VAL A 93 -7.40 -25.59 -21.01
C VAL A 93 -7.33 -26.56 -22.17
N ARG A 94 -6.92 -26.07 -23.36
CA ARG A 94 -6.66 -26.88 -24.57
C ARG A 94 -7.76 -27.89 -24.97
N GLY A 95 -9.03 -27.59 -24.70
CA GLY A 95 -10.15 -28.50 -25.03
C GLY A 95 -10.68 -29.29 -23.84
N ASP A 96 -10.01 -29.24 -22.69
CA ASP A 96 -10.36 -29.99 -21.50
C ASP A 96 -10.80 -29.06 -20.36
N THR A 97 -12.11 -29.08 -20.11
CA THR A 97 -12.76 -28.35 -19.01
C THR A 97 -12.33 -28.89 -17.64
N ARG A 98 -12.09 -30.19 -17.50
CA ARG A 98 -11.67 -30.77 -16.21
C ARG A 98 -10.25 -30.33 -15.86
N ALA A 99 -9.35 -30.37 -16.83
CA ALA A 99 -7.99 -29.84 -16.66
C ALA A 99 -8.02 -28.33 -16.35
N GLY A 100 -8.89 -27.56 -17.02
CA GLY A 100 -9.09 -26.14 -16.74
C GLY A 100 -9.60 -25.86 -15.34
N CYS A 101 -10.64 -26.56 -14.88
CA CYS A 101 -11.16 -26.44 -13.52
C CYS A 101 -10.09 -26.78 -12.47
N ALA A 102 -9.34 -27.86 -12.67
CA ALA A 102 -8.26 -28.25 -11.76
C ALA A 102 -7.16 -27.18 -11.68
N ALA A 103 -6.74 -26.62 -12.81
CA ALA A 103 -5.76 -25.54 -12.85
C ALA A 103 -6.26 -24.27 -12.14
N SER A 104 -7.52 -23.88 -12.35
CA SER A 104 -8.11 -22.73 -11.65
C SER A 104 -8.16 -22.92 -10.13
N TYR A 105 -8.55 -24.10 -9.65
CA TYR A 105 -8.51 -24.40 -8.22
C TYR A 105 -7.09 -24.39 -7.65
N GLN A 106 -6.11 -24.88 -8.42
CA GLN A 106 -4.71 -24.81 -7.98
C GLN A 106 -4.26 -23.36 -7.80
N VAL A 107 -4.59 -22.47 -8.74
CA VAL A 107 -4.26 -21.04 -8.62
C VAL A 107 -4.94 -20.43 -7.38
N ALA A 108 -6.24 -20.70 -7.18
CA ALA A 108 -6.96 -20.20 -6.01
C ALA A 108 -6.31 -20.67 -4.70
N TRP A 109 -5.95 -21.95 -4.61
CA TRP A 109 -5.31 -22.51 -3.42
C TRP A 109 -3.96 -21.85 -3.11
N GLU A 110 -3.09 -21.69 -4.11
CA GLU A 110 -1.79 -21.03 -3.92
C GLU A 110 -1.96 -19.56 -3.50
N LEU A 111 -2.95 -18.86 -4.04
CA LEU A 111 -3.22 -17.47 -3.70
C LEU A 111 -3.79 -17.31 -2.30
N HIS A 112 -4.72 -18.18 -1.87
CA HIS A 112 -5.16 -18.19 -0.47
C HIS A 112 -3.98 -18.47 0.47
N ARG A 113 -3.16 -19.47 0.16
CA ARG A 113 -1.97 -19.79 0.95
C ARG A 113 -0.99 -18.61 1.02
N ALA A 114 -0.74 -17.93 -0.09
CA ALA A 114 0.09 -16.73 -0.12
C ALA A 114 -0.52 -15.61 0.72
N GLY A 115 -1.85 -15.40 0.65
CA GLY A 115 -2.57 -14.44 1.49
C GLY A 115 -2.36 -14.71 2.99
N GLU A 116 -2.46 -15.96 3.42
CA GLU A 116 -2.19 -16.34 4.82
C GLU A 116 -0.74 -16.08 5.25
N ILE A 117 0.22 -16.35 4.37
CA ILE A 117 1.64 -16.07 4.65
C ILE A 117 1.87 -14.56 4.78
N VAL A 118 1.30 -13.76 3.88
CA VAL A 118 1.39 -12.30 3.92
C VAL A 118 0.70 -11.75 5.18
N HIS A 119 -0.44 -12.30 5.57
CA HIS A 119 -1.10 -11.94 6.83
C HIS A 119 -0.22 -12.25 8.05
N GLN A 120 0.52 -13.37 8.05
CA GLN A 120 1.50 -13.66 9.10
C GLN A 120 2.66 -12.67 9.13
N VAL A 121 3.09 -12.14 7.97
CA VAL A 121 4.08 -11.06 7.89
C VAL A 121 3.57 -9.79 8.59
N ALA A 122 2.29 -9.45 8.45
CA ALA A 122 1.69 -8.31 9.15
C ALA A 122 1.87 -8.41 10.67
N ASN A 123 1.68 -9.60 11.26
CA ASN A 123 1.95 -9.83 12.68
C ASN A 123 3.43 -9.64 13.06
N GLY A 124 4.36 -9.84 12.13
CA GLY A 124 5.77 -9.52 12.31
C GLY A 124 6.01 -8.01 12.35
N LEU A 125 5.38 -7.28 11.42
CA LEU A 125 5.44 -5.82 11.36
C LEU A 125 4.81 -5.17 12.58
N ASP A 126 3.66 -5.64 13.04
CA ASP A 126 3.00 -5.11 14.25
C ASP A 126 3.85 -5.27 15.50
N ARG A 127 4.55 -6.40 15.62
CA ARG A 127 5.50 -6.60 16.72
C ARG A 127 6.69 -5.66 16.61
N ALA A 128 7.24 -5.49 15.41
CA ALA A 128 8.35 -4.54 15.18
C ALA A 128 7.91 -3.11 15.49
N HIS A 129 6.73 -2.71 15.04
CA HIS A 129 6.12 -1.40 15.30
C HIS A 129 5.92 -1.16 16.81
N GLY A 130 5.44 -2.17 17.54
CA GLY A 130 5.32 -2.11 19.00
C GLY A 130 6.65 -1.99 19.74
N VAL A 131 7.72 -2.62 19.23
CA VAL A 131 9.08 -2.47 19.79
C VAL A 131 9.66 -1.10 19.45
N GLU A 132 9.50 -0.63 18.22
CA GLU A 132 9.95 0.71 17.76
C GLU A 132 9.35 1.82 18.62
N ALA A 133 8.08 1.69 19.02
CA ALA A 133 7.39 2.62 19.92
C ALA A 133 8.08 2.81 21.28
N THR A 134 8.95 1.88 21.68
CA THR A 134 9.67 1.91 22.97
C THR A 134 11.05 2.55 22.87
N ILE A 135 11.55 2.79 21.66
CA ILE A 135 12.86 3.39 21.43
C ILE A 135 12.73 4.91 21.55
N ALA A 136 13.63 5.53 22.32
CA ALA A 136 13.75 6.98 22.42
C ALA A 136 15.01 7.43 21.68
N TYR A 137 14.85 8.41 20.78
CA TYR A 137 15.94 9.05 20.06
C TYR A 137 16.22 10.41 20.70
N ASP A 138 17.42 10.63 21.24
CA ASP A 138 17.81 11.90 21.86
C ASP A 138 18.23 12.93 20.78
N ALA A 139 17.74 14.16 20.90
CA ALA A 139 18.03 15.25 19.95
C ALA A 139 19.52 15.63 19.91
N LEU A 140 20.28 15.31 20.97
CA LEU A 140 21.73 15.53 21.02
C LEU A 140 22.53 14.47 20.24
N ASP A 141 22.00 13.24 20.08
CA ASP A 141 22.65 12.18 19.29
C ASP A 141 22.51 12.43 17.78
N LEU A 142 21.40 13.05 17.35
CA LEU A 142 21.17 13.41 15.95
C LEU A 142 22.13 14.51 15.44
N LEU A 143 22.56 15.41 16.32
CA LEU A 143 23.53 16.48 15.98
C LEU A 143 24.99 16.02 16.05
N HIS A 144 25.31 14.92 16.74
CA HIS A 144 26.69 14.44 16.88
C HIS A 144 27.20 13.66 15.65
N VAL A 145 26.30 13.21 14.77
CA VAL A 145 26.68 12.53 13.51
C VAL A 145 27.26 13.51 12.48
N GLU A 146 26.91 14.81 12.54
CA GLU A 146 27.47 15.85 11.65
C GLU A 146 28.86 16.35 12.08
N ALA A 147 29.23 16.21 13.35
CA ALA A 147 30.48 16.72 13.90
C ALA A 147 31.52 15.61 14.06
N VAL A 148 32.05 15.08 12.95
CA VAL A 148 33.35 14.41 12.96
C VAL A 148 34.42 15.50 12.77
N PRO A 149 35.14 15.94 13.83
CA PRO A 149 36.30 16.78 13.61
C PRO A 149 37.36 15.95 12.89
N GLN A 150 37.71 16.35 11.66
CA GLN A 150 38.95 15.95 11.03
C GLN A 150 40.08 16.21 12.03
N GLN A 151 40.67 15.14 12.58
CA GLN A 151 41.89 15.25 13.36
C GLN A 151 42.93 15.97 12.51
N LEU A 152 43.16 17.23 12.86
CA LEU A 152 44.29 18.01 12.40
C LEU A 152 45.54 17.24 12.85
N ASN A 153 46.24 16.66 11.87
CA ASN A 153 47.58 16.14 12.07
C ASN A 153 48.53 17.32 12.32
N GLU A 154 48.53 17.83 13.54
CA GLU A 154 49.62 18.66 14.06
C GLU A 154 50.68 17.73 14.65
N HIS A 155 51.55 17.27 13.75
CA HIS A 155 52.85 16.74 14.14
C HIS A 155 53.79 17.89 14.48
N GLY A 156 54.06 18.05 15.76
CA GLY A 156 55.28 18.67 16.26
C GLY A 156 55.39 18.50 17.78
N PRO A 157 56.58 18.64 18.39
CA PRO A 157 57.94 18.57 17.86
C PRO A 157 58.78 17.48 18.59
N SER A 158 59.97 17.15 18.08
CA SER A 158 60.99 16.51 18.91
C SER A 158 62.36 17.11 18.63
N LEU A 159 62.87 17.76 19.69
CA LEU A 159 64.23 18.06 20.13
C LEU A 159 65.36 18.11 19.08
#